data_AF-A0A847GNF3-F1
#
_entry.id   AF-A0A847GNF3-F1
#
_cell.length_a   1.000
_cell.length_b   1.000
_cell.length_c   1.000
_cell.angle_alpha   90.00
_cell.angle_beta   90.00
_cell.angle_gamma   90.00
#
_symmetry.space_group_name_H-M   'P 1'
#
loop_
_entity.id
_entity.type
_entity.pdbx_description
1 polymer ?
#
loop_
_entity_poly.entity_id
_entity_poly.type
_entity_poly.pdbx_seq_one_letter_code
_entity_poly.pdbx_strand_id
1 'polypeptide(L)'
;MSEPYIRHNLAATRDGIPDAVAEVACWLDRLEDALRDAGPEVTAESPGPQEAYDCLALAAKLKRVRPELIEELEGVEELQRAGAMLDGNGAELARRALGVLNPDAWLEAAREFDRALDEPLDESEEIEGAVELIEDLDDGELVLAAARRLGVADADVETGVERCVDWLCQHADVFLAASVYVQAVGLALRPDLESQDYDLAATALKFAALLDAAEAAEADLTLAHVQPLPTAVVQGLYDKYVEERERLRAVFLAALALKWLPPLRRRVAGRGEEAVQTEARVWEWSSPDGQWLARLVVPDPPPRGDEEMLSLAFFDAAHREAADLVGRPVVLAGVEGTVGQRGRAPLALGALRATGEAPRLYVGTDRVEWELQMKGPDE
;
A
#
# COMPACT_ATOMS: atom_id res chain seq x y z
N MET A 1 -13.00 -5.14 -30.95
CA MET A 1 -12.93 -3.75 -30.44
C MET A 1 -12.10 -3.82 -29.17
N SER A 2 -11.32 -2.81 -28.81
CA SER A 2 -10.62 -2.81 -27.52
C SER A 2 -11.65 -2.66 -26.41
N GLU A 3 -11.60 -3.50 -25.40
CA GLU A 3 -12.49 -3.41 -24.24
C GLU A 3 -11.94 -2.28 -23.33
N PRO A 4 -12.63 -1.13 -23.24
CA PRO A 4 -12.04 0.08 -22.66
C PRO A 4 -11.85 0.01 -21.15
N TYR A 5 -12.32 -1.06 -20.51
CA TYR A 5 -12.28 -1.28 -19.05
C TYR A 5 -11.34 -2.41 -18.62
N ILE A 6 -10.70 -3.12 -19.56
CA ILE A 6 -9.73 -4.19 -19.22
C ILE A 6 -8.32 -3.78 -19.65
N ARG A 7 -7.39 -3.72 -18.70
CA ARG A 7 -5.97 -3.43 -18.94
C ARG A 7 -5.10 -4.64 -18.63
N HIS A 8 -5.00 -5.55 -19.60
CA HIS A 8 -4.17 -6.76 -19.50
C HIS A 8 -2.66 -6.51 -19.29
N ASN A 9 -2.18 -5.27 -19.32
CA ASN A 9 -0.79 -4.94 -19.06
C ASN A 9 -0.49 -4.66 -17.58
N LEU A 10 -1.50 -4.28 -16.78
CA LEU A 10 -1.33 -4.01 -15.36
C LEU A 10 -0.89 -5.28 -14.62
N ALA A 11 0.00 -5.15 -13.64
CA ALA A 11 0.55 -6.24 -12.85
C ALA A 11 -0.57 -7.05 -12.18
N ALA A 12 -1.46 -6.38 -11.43
CA ALA A 12 -2.56 -7.04 -10.73
C ALA A 12 -3.47 -7.85 -11.69
N THR A 13 -3.90 -7.26 -12.81
CA THR A 13 -4.68 -7.98 -13.84
C THR A 13 -3.94 -9.19 -14.43
N ARG A 14 -2.62 -9.10 -14.65
CA ARG A 14 -1.82 -10.24 -15.17
C ARG A 14 -1.66 -11.37 -14.15
N ASP A 15 -1.52 -11.01 -12.88
CA ASP A 15 -1.34 -11.95 -11.77
C ASP A 15 -2.68 -12.51 -11.27
N GLY A 16 -3.82 -12.03 -11.79
CA GLY A 16 -5.16 -12.51 -11.47
C GLY A 16 -5.64 -12.07 -10.08
N ILE A 17 -5.17 -10.92 -9.61
CA ILE A 17 -5.49 -10.38 -8.27
C ILE A 17 -6.90 -9.75 -8.20
N PRO A 18 -7.37 -8.93 -9.18
CA PRO A 18 -8.69 -8.32 -9.12
C PRO A 18 -9.80 -9.35 -9.32
N ASP A 19 -10.73 -9.44 -8.36
CA ASP A 19 -11.84 -10.39 -8.37
C ASP A 19 -13.18 -9.70 -8.65
N ALA A 20 -13.57 -9.67 -9.92
CA ALA A 20 -14.85 -9.11 -10.36
C ALA A 20 -16.08 -9.90 -9.84
N VAL A 21 -15.92 -11.18 -9.46
CA VAL A 21 -17.02 -11.98 -8.89
C VAL A 21 -17.28 -11.54 -7.46
N ALA A 22 -16.23 -11.31 -6.67
CA ALA A 22 -16.34 -10.81 -5.30
C ALA A 22 -17.01 -9.43 -5.24
N GLU A 23 -16.63 -8.48 -6.11
CA GLU A 23 -17.25 -7.15 -6.17
C GLU A 23 -18.75 -7.23 -6.52
N VAL A 24 -19.12 -8.01 -7.55
CA VAL A 24 -20.52 -8.16 -7.97
C VAL A 24 -21.35 -8.86 -6.88
N ALA A 25 -20.78 -9.82 -6.16
CA ALA A 25 -21.44 -10.46 -5.02
C ALA A 25 -21.73 -9.43 -3.90
N CYS A 26 -20.75 -8.58 -3.54
CA CYS A 26 -20.95 -7.51 -2.56
C CYS A 26 -22.05 -6.52 -2.99
N TRP A 27 -22.12 -6.16 -4.27
CA TRP A 27 -23.19 -5.29 -4.78
C TRP A 27 -24.57 -5.94 -4.79
N LEU A 28 -24.64 -7.27 -5.01
CA LEU A 28 -25.89 -8.03 -4.90
C LEU A 28 -26.36 -8.15 -3.44
N ASP A 29 -25.46 -8.45 -2.50
CA ASP A 29 -25.77 -8.47 -1.06
C ASP A 29 -26.29 -7.10 -0.59
N ARG A 30 -25.59 -6.01 -0.94
CA ARG A 30 -26.03 -4.63 -0.66
C ARG A 30 -27.40 -4.32 -1.27
N LEU A 31 -27.70 -4.83 -2.48
CA LEU A 31 -29.00 -4.63 -3.11
C LEU A 31 -30.10 -5.43 -2.40
N GLU A 32 -29.82 -6.67 -1.97
CA GLU A 32 -30.79 -7.49 -1.24
C GLU A 32 -31.16 -6.84 0.09
N ASP A 33 -30.17 -6.32 0.83
CA ASP A 33 -30.35 -5.56 2.08
C ASP A 33 -31.18 -4.28 1.83
N ALA A 34 -30.81 -3.45 0.85
CA ALA A 34 -31.55 -2.22 0.52
C ALA A 34 -33.01 -2.51 0.10
N LEU A 35 -33.26 -3.58 -0.67
CA LEU A 35 -34.61 -4.04 -1.03
C LEU A 35 -35.40 -4.60 0.17
N ARG A 36 -34.70 -5.19 1.16
CA ARG A 36 -35.31 -5.71 2.38
C ARG A 36 -35.79 -4.56 3.28
N ASP A 37 -34.96 -3.53 3.42
CA ASP A 37 -35.22 -2.37 4.27
C ASP A 37 -36.23 -1.38 3.65
N ALA A 38 -36.25 -1.24 2.32
CA ALA A 38 -37.29 -0.46 1.63
C ALA A 38 -38.71 -1.03 1.83
N GLY A 39 -38.82 -2.35 1.96
CA GLY A 39 -40.07 -3.09 2.13
C GLY A 39 -40.90 -3.24 0.86
N PRO A 40 -42.01 -4.00 0.90
CA PRO A 40 -42.82 -4.33 -0.27
C PRO A 40 -43.74 -3.20 -0.75
N GLU A 41 -43.99 -2.18 0.07
CA GLU A 41 -44.86 -1.05 -0.25
C GLU A 41 -44.13 0.27 0.05
N VAL A 42 -43.91 1.08 -0.99
CA VAL A 42 -43.40 2.45 -0.81
C VAL A 42 -44.50 3.31 -0.20
N THR A 43 -44.20 3.90 0.94
CA THR A 43 -45.10 4.76 1.70
C THR A 43 -44.55 6.20 1.75
N ALA A 44 -45.26 7.09 2.45
CA ALA A 44 -44.74 8.42 2.74
C ALA A 44 -43.48 8.40 3.63
N GLU A 45 -43.24 7.31 4.37
CA GLU A 45 -42.17 7.19 5.38
C GLU A 45 -41.09 6.16 5.01
N SER A 46 -41.34 5.25 4.05
CA SER A 46 -40.41 4.20 3.60
C SER A 46 -40.37 4.06 2.07
N PRO A 47 -39.21 3.76 1.44
CA PRO A 47 -37.87 3.85 2.02
C PRO A 47 -37.52 5.29 2.42
N GLY A 48 -36.53 5.44 3.31
CA GLY A 48 -35.92 6.73 3.59
C GLY A 48 -35.05 7.20 2.40
N PRO A 49 -34.40 8.38 2.53
CA PRO A 49 -33.58 8.93 1.46
C PRO A 49 -32.38 8.06 1.11
N GLN A 50 -31.70 7.48 2.11
CA GLN A 50 -30.52 6.65 1.91
C GLN A 50 -30.87 5.31 1.24
N GLU A 51 -31.90 4.63 1.73
CA GLU A 51 -32.31 3.34 1.18
C GLU A 51 -32.83 3.51 -0.26
N ALA A 52 -33.46 4.66 -0.57
CA ALA A 52 -33.82 5.03 -1.94
C ALA A 52 -32.59 5.32 -2.82
N TYR A 53 -31.54 5.94 -2.27
CA TYR A 53 -30.25 6.18 -2.94
C TYR A 53 -29.56 4.86 -3.26
N ASP A 54 -29.34 4.01 -2.25
CA ASP A 54 -28.67 2.71 -2.39
C ASP A 54 -29.38 1.82 -3.41
N CYS A 55 -30.72 1.74 -3.32
CA CYS A 55 -31.52 0.97 -4.29
C CYS A 55 -31.37 1.46 -5.73
N LEU A 56 -31.32 2.78 -5.96
CA LEU A 56 -31.17 3.36 -7.30
C LEU A 56 -29.73 3.18 -7.82
N ALA A 57 -28.74 3.45 -6.98
CA ALA A 57 -27.32 3.29 -7.27
C ALA A 57 -27.02 1.83 -7.66
N LEU A 58 -27.33 0.87 -6.79
CA LEU A 58 -27.01 -0.54 -6.98
C LEU A 58 -27.78 -1.16 -8.17
N ALA A 59 -29.08 -0.85 -8.32
CA ALA A 59 -29.86 -1.32 -9.47
C ALA A 59 -29.39 -0.73 -10.81
N ALA A 60 -28.72 0.43 -10.80
CA ALA A 60 -28.07 0.99 -11.99
C ALA A 60 -26.63 0.43 -12.16
N LYS A 61 -25.86 0.24 -11.08
CA LYS A 61 -24.51 -0.36 -11.05
C LYS A 61 -24.54 -1.75 -11.68
N LEU A 62 -25.43 -2.61 -11.20
CA LEU A 62 -25.60 -4.00 -11.66
C LEU A 62 -26.14 -4.10 -13.11
N LYS A 63 -26.81 -3.07 -13.64
CA LYS A 63 -27.16 -3.01 -15.09
C LYS A 63 -25.95 -2.77 -16.00
N ARG A 64 -24.83 -2.28 -15.45
CA ARG A 64 -23.55 -2.17 -16.18
C ARG A 64 -22.74 -3.47 -16.16
N VAL A 65 -23.07 -4.40 -15.28
CA VAL A 65 -22.33 -5.66 -15.10
C VAL A 65 -22.61 -6.62 -16.25
N ARG A 66 -21.64 -7.50 -16.52
CA ARG A 66 -21.77 -8.64 -17.44
C ARG A 66 -22.93 -9.55 -17.03
N PRO A 67 -23.90 -9.86 -17.91
CA PRO A 67 -24.99 -10.78 -17.59
C PRO A 67 -24.49 -12.13 -17.06
N GLU A 68 -23.35 -12.61 -17.55
CA GLU A 68 -22.76 -13.88 -17.15
C GLU A 68 -22.36 -13.92 -15.66
N LEU A 69 -21.88 -12.80 -15.09
CA LEU A 69 -21.53 -12.70 -13.67
C LEU A 69 -22.79 -12.67 -12.78
N ILE A 70 -23.85 -12.00 -13.25
CA ILE A 70 -25.15 -11.95 -12.57
C ILE A 70 -25.81 -13.34 -12.59
N GLU A 71 -25.72 -14.08 -13.70
CA GLU A 71 -26.22 -15.44 -13.83
C GLU A 71 -25.42 -16.43 -12.96
N GLU A 72 -24.09 -16.29 -12.88
CA GLU A 72 -23.22 -17.12 -12.03
C GLU A 72 -23.51 -16.94 -10.53
N LEU A 73 -23.83 -15.72 -10.11
CA LEU A 73 -24.14 -15.35 -8.72
C LEU A 73 -25.64 -15.47 -8.36
N GLU A 74 -26.46 -16.06 -9.23
CA GLU A 74 -27.92 -16.21 -9.09
C GLU A 74 -28.73 -14.89 -8.96
N GLY A 75 -28.08 -13.71 -9.02
CA GLY A 75 -28.62 -12.37 -8.74
C GLY A 75 -29.68 -11.80 -9.69
N VAL A 76 -30.29 -12.66 -10.50
CA VAL A 76 -31.32 -12.30 -11.48
C VAL A 76 -32.65 -11.98 -10.80
N GLU A 77 -32.96 -12.58 -9.65
CA GLU A 77 -34.21 -12.31 -8.90
C GLU A 77 -34.17 -10.92 -8.23
N GLU A 78 -33.03 -10.56 -7.64
CA GLU A 78 -32.77 -9.28 -6.97
C GLU A 78 -32.94 -8.12 -7.96
N LEU A 79 -32.36 -8.25 -9.16
CA LEU A 79 -32.52 -7.28 -10.24
C LEU A 79 -33.98 -7.16 -10.73
N GLN A 80 -34.72 -8.27 -10.80
CA GLN A 80 -36.15 -8.23 -11.16
C GLN A 80 -36.98 -7.55 -10.06
N ARG A 81 -36.69 -7.82 -8.78
CA ARG A 81 -37.33 -7.18 -7.63
C ARG A 81 -37.06 -5.67 -7.60
N ALA A 82 -35.80 -5.25 -7.82
CA ALA A 82 -35.42 -3.85 -7.95
C ALA A 82 -36.13 -3.18 -9.14
N GLY A 83 -36.19 -3.85 -10.30
CA GLY A 83 -36.93 -3.38 -11.47
C GLY A 83 -38.41 -3.12 -11.15
N ALA A 84 -39.10 -4.09 -10.55
CA ALA A 84 -40.51 -3.97 -10.19
C ALA A 84 -40.79 -2.84 -9.19
N MET A 85 -39.89 -2.62 -8.22
CA MET A 85 -39.98 -1.51 -7.27
C MET A 85 -39.84 -0.15 -7.97
N LEU A 86 -38.87 -0.03 -8.89
CA LEU A 86 -38.62 1.20 -9.67
C LEU A 86 -39.74 1.49 -10.67
N ASP A 87 -40.32 0.48 -11.31
CA ASP A 87 -41.47 0.65 -12.22
C ASP A 87 -42.71 1.19 -11.50
N GLY A 88 -42.91 0.82 -10.23
CA GLY A 88 -44.03 1.31 -9.41
C GLY A 88 -43.80 2.71 -8.82
N ASN A 89 -42.57 3.01 -8.37
CA ASN A 89 -42.31 4.12 -7.46
C ASN A 89 -41.09 4.99 -7.83
N GLY A 90 -40.39 4.70 -8.93
CA GLY A 90 -39.06 5.24 -9.22
C GLY A 90 -38.98 6.76 -9.20
N ALA A 91 -39.97 7.49 -9.74
CA ALA A 91 -39.94 8.95 -9.74
C ALA A 91 -40.07 9.59 -8.33
N GLU A 92 -40.59 8.86 -7.33
CA GLU A 92 -40.58 9.27 -5.92
C GLU A 92 -39.24 8.92 -5.27
N LEU A 93 -38.76 7.70 -5.48
CA LEU A 93 -37.45 7.22 -5.00
C LEU A 93 -36.32 8.13 -5.48
N ALA A 94 -36.32 8.50 -6.76
CA ALA A 94 -35.35 9.42 -7.36
C ALA A 94 -35.37 10.79 -6.68
N ARG A 95 -36.54 11.35 -6.38
CA ARG A 95 -36.64 12.64 -5.66
C ARG A 95 -36.13 12.57 -4.22
N ARG A 96 -36.18 11.40 -3.57
CA ARG A 96 -35.58 11.18 -2.24
C ARG A 96 -34.06 10.99 -2.34
N ALA A 97 -33.59 10.15 -3.26
CA ALA A 97 -32.19 9.85 -3.49
C ALA A 97 -31.36 11.08 -3.91
N LEU A 98 -31.90 11.95 -4.78
CA LEU A 98 -31.23 13.21 -5.14
C LEU A 98 -31.04 14.15 -3.94
N GLY A 99 -31.82 13.99 -2.86
CA GLY A 99 -31.65 14.73 -1.61
C GLY A 99 -30.53 14.22 -0.70
N VAL A 100 -29.92 13.06 -1.01
CA VAL A 100 -28.74 12.53 -0.34
C VAL A 100 -27.46 13.12 -0.95
N LEU A 101 -27.46 13.36 -2.26
CA LEU A 101 -26.29 13.82 -3.01
C LEU A 101 -25.76 15.17 -2.53
N ASN A 102 -24.46 15.21 -2.22
CA ASN A 102 -23.77 16.42 -1.81
C ASN A 102 -22.40 16.56 -2.53
N PRO A 103 -22.38 17.01 -3.80
CA PRO A 103 -21.16 17.08 -4.60
C PRO A 103 -20.10 18.03 -4.05
N ASP A 104 -20.51 19.10 -3.34
CA ASP A 104 -19.55 20.02 -2.71
C ASP A 104 -18.85 19.37 -1.49
N ALA A 105 -19.55 18.52 -0.71
CA ALA A 105 -18.92 17.75 0.36
C ALA A 105 -17.97 16.66 -0.17
N TRP A 106 -18.35 15.96 -1.25
CA TRP A 106 -17.44 15.02 -1.93
C TRP A 106 -16.15 15.72 -2.39
N LEU A 107 -16.26 16.90 -3.01
CA LEU A 107 -15.09 17.70 -3.42
C LEU A 107 -14.27 18.25 -2.25
N GLU A 108 -14.85 18.43 -1.07
CA GLU A 108 -14.10 18.79 0.14
C GLU A 108 -13.32 17.58 0.66
N ALA A 109 -13.97 16.42 0.77
CA ALA A 109 -13.36 15.16 1.20
C ALA A 109 -12.23 14.70 0.26
N ALA A 110 -12.45 14.74 -1.06
CA ALA A 110 -11.44 14.33 -2.04
C ALA A 110 -10.17 15.22 -2.00
N ARG A 111 -10.33 16.52 -1.70
CA ARG A 111 -9.21 17.45 -1.46
C ARG A 111 -8.61 17.35 -0.06
N GLU A 112 -9.29 16.72 0.89
CA GLU A 112 -8.72 16.37 2.18
C GLU A 112 -7.85 15.12 2.05
N PHE A 113 -8.35 14.11 1.34
CA PHE A 113 -7.61 12.91 1.00
C PHE A 113 -6.31 13.21 0.23
N ASP A 114 -6.39 13.99 -0.87
CA ASP A 114 -5.22 14.48 -1.63
C ASP A 114 -4.16 15.16 -0.72
N ARG A 115 -4.59 16.04 0.20
CA ARG A 115 -3.69 16.69 1.17
C ARG A 115 -3.12 15.73 2.22
N ALA A 116 -3.80 14.62 2.51
CA ALA A 116 -3.34 13.63 3.48
C ALA A 116 -2.22 12.74 2.91
N LEU A 117 -2.13 12.56 1.59
CA LEU A 117 -1.06 11.80 0.92
C LEU A 117 0.33 12.44 1.05
N ASP A 118 0.42 13.74 1.40
CA ASP A 118 1.69 14.40 1.76
C ASP A 118 2.22 13.96 3.14
N GLU A 119 1.40 13.28 3.96
CA GLU A 119 1.75 12.72 5.27
C GLU A 119 1.82 11.17 5.19
N PRO A 120 2.63 10.50 6.04
CA PRO A 120 2.72 9.04 6.02
C PRO A 120 1.45 8.40 6.62
N LEU A 121 0.55 7.97 5.75
CA LEU A 121 -0.64 7.16 6.07
C LEU A 121 -0.30 5.66 6.21
N ASP A 122 -1.22 4.89 6.79
CA ASP A 122 -1.21 3.43 6.63
C ASP A 122 -1.71 3.06 5.22
N GLU A 123 -1.11 2.04 4.60
CA GLU A 123 -1.48 1.58 3.26
C GLU A 123 -2.95 1.16 3.18
N SER A 124 -3.51 0.62 4.27
CA SER A 124 -4.93 0.25 4.36
C SER A 124 -5.84 1.49 4.36
N GLU A 125 -5.47 2.53 5.12
CA GLU A 125 -6.23 3.79 5.20
C GLU A 125 -6.22 4.53 3.85
N GLU A 126 -5.09 4.51 3.13
CA GLU A 126 -4.97 5.07 1.78
C GLU A 126 -5.88 4.32 0.78
N ILE A 127 -5.88 2.99 0.79
CA ILE A 127 -6.73 2.17 -0.08
C ILE A 127 -8.22 2.37 0.25
N GLU A 128 -8.60 2.29 1.53
CA GLU A 128 -10.00 2.42 1.97
C GLU A 128 -10.57 3.80 1.60
N GLY A 129 -9.85 4.89 1.90
CA GLY A 129 -10.29 6.25 1.57
C GLY A 129 -10.38 6.51 0.05
N ALA A 130 -9.45 5.97 -0.74
CA ALA A 130 -9.50 6.06 -2.20
C ALA A 130 -10.70 5.29 -2.79
N VAL A 131 -11.00 4.09 -2.26
CA VAL A 131 -12.15 3.28 -2.70
C VAL A 131 -13.47 3.94 -2.32
N GLU A 132 -13.63 4.42 -1.07
CA GLU A 132 -14.85 5.09 -0.59
C GLU A 132 -15.22 6.30 -1.46
N LEU A 133 -14.23 7.16 -1.78
CA LEU A 133 -14.44 8.32 -2.64
C LEU A 133 -14.83 7.94 -4.08
N ILE A 134 -14.27 6.85 -4.64
CA ILE A 134 -14.65 6.36 -5.97
C ILE A 134 -16.07 5.77 -5.95
N GLU A 135 -16.41 4.98 -4.93
CA GLU A 135 -17.73 4.36 -4.76
C GLU A 135 -18.83 5.42 -4.65
N ASP A 136 -18.69 6.43 -3.79
CA ASP A 136 -19.71 7.45 -3.57
C ASP A 136 -19.97 8.29 -4.85
N LEU A 137 -18.91 8.67 -5.57
CA LEU A 137 -19.06 9.38 -6.84
C LEU A 137 -19.70 8.51 -7.92
N ASP A 138 -19.37 7.22 -7.97
CA ASP A 138 -19.97 6.29 -8.91
C ASP A 138 -21.45 6.04 -8.63
N ASP A 139 -21.81 5.79 -7.38
CA ASP A 139 -23.20 5.66 -6.93
C ASP A 139 -24.00 6.94 -7.22
N GLY A 140 -23.38 8.12 -7.06
CA GLY A 140 -24.03 9.39 -7.34
C GLY A 140 -24.28 9.66 -8.82
N GLU A 141 -23.33 9.35 -9.70
CA GLU A 141 -23.55 9.40 -11.15
C GLU A 141 -24.64 8.41 -11.60
N LEU A 142 -24.67 7.23 -11.00
CA LEU A 142 -25.67 6.20 -11.28
C LEU A 142 -27.08 6.61 -10.84
N VAL A 143 -27.21 7.24 -9.67
CA VAL A 143 -28.48 7.81 -9.18
C VAL A 143 -28.96 8.94 -10.09
N LEU A 144 -28.07 9.82 -10.56
CA LEU A 144 -28.42 10.85 -11.55
C LEU A 144 -28.90 10.23 -12.87
N ALA A 145 -28.16 9.25 -13.42
CA ALA A 145 -28.55 8.56 -14.66
C ALA A 145 -29.91 7.86 -14.53
N ALA A 146 -30.19 7.22 -13.38
CA ALA A 146 -31.47 6.61 -13.09
C ALA A 146 -32.60 7.64 -12.92
N ALA A 147 -32.35 8.73 -12.20
CA ALA A 147 -33.31 9.82 -11.99
C ALA A 147 -33.77 10.46 -13.31
N ARG A 148 -32.83 10.75 -14.23
CA ARG A 148 -33.13 11.30 -15.57
C ARG A 148 -34.11 10.43 -16.34
N ARG A 149 -33.93 9.10 -16.34
CA ARG A 149 -34.84 8.14 -17.02
C ARG A 149 -36.23 8.12 -16.40
N LEU A 150 -36.31 8.39 -15.09
CA LEU A 150 -37.56 8.49 -14.34
C LEU A 150 -38.21 9.88 -14.46
N GLY A 151 -37.65 10.77 -15.30
CA GLY A 151 -38.18 12.12 -15.54
C GLY A 151 -37.92 13.09 -14.39
N VAL A 152 -36.96 12.78 -13.51
CA VAL A 152 -36.54 13.63 -12.40
C VAL A 152 -35.15 14.18 -12.72
N ALA A 153 -34.98 15.49 -12.63
CA ALA A 153 -33.70 16.15 -12.88
C ALA A 153 -33.48 17.24 -11.83
N ASP A 154 -32.23 17.41 -11.43
CA ASP A 154 -31.75 18.52 -10.59
C ASP A 154 -30.46 19.05 -11.21
N ALA A 155 -30.56 20.20 -11.90
CA ALA A 155 -29.45 20.73 -12.68
C ALA A 155 -28.29 21.25 -11.82
N ASP A 156 -28.55 21.62 -10.56
CA ASP A 156 -27.51 22.08 -9.64
C ASP A 156 -26.70 20.86 -9.13
N VAL A 157 -27.37 19.75 -8.82
CA VAL A 157 -26.72 18.47 -8.48
C VAL A 157 -25.97 17.87 -9.68
N GLU A 158 -26.55 17.90 -10.88
CA GLU A 158 -25.88 17.45 -12.12
C GLU A 158 -24.57 18.22 -12.36
N THR A 159 -24.63 19.56 -12.33
CA THR A 159 -23.44 20.42 -12.48
C THR A 159 -22.42 20.18 -11.35
N GLY A 160 -22.90 19.86 -10.15
CA GLY A 160 -22.06 19.48 -9.01
C GLY A 160 -21.28 18.19 -9.26
N VAL A 161 -21.96 17.12 -9.68
CA VAL A 161 -21.34 15.81 -9.95
C VAL A 161 -20.40 15.88 -11.15
N GLU A 162 -20.75 16.63 -12.21
CA GLU A 162 -19.84 16.87 -13.34
C GLU A 162 -18.49 17.48 -12.88
N ARG A 163 -18.52 18.44 -11.93
CA ARG A 163 -17.29 18.99 -11.32
C ARG A 163 -16.50 17.96 -10.52
N CYS A 164 -17.17 17.00 -9.86
CA CYS A 164 -16.50 15.92 -9.13
C CYS A 164 -15.76 14.99 -10.09
N VAL A 165 -16.43 14.56 -11.17
CA VAL A 165 -15.85 13.71 -12.22
C VAL A 165 -14.67 14.40 -12.92
N ASP A 166 -14.83 15.69 -13.27
CA ASP A 166 -13.75 16.51 -13.85
C ASP A 166 -12.54 16.60 -12.90
N TRP A 167 -12.77 16.75 -11.59
CA TRP A 167 -11.70 16.80 -10.60
C TRP A 167 -10.99 15.45 -10.47
N LEU A 168 -11.74 14.35 -10.32
CA LEU A 168 -11.18 13.00 -10.25
C LEU A 168 -10.33 12.68 -11.48
N CYS A 169 -10.83 12.99 -12.69
CA CYS A 169 -10.09 12.71 -13.92
C CYS A 169 -8.82 13.56 -14.07
N GLN A 170 -8.73 14.72 -13.41
CA GLN A 170 -7.54 15.58 -13.38
C GLN A 170 -6.51 15.18 -12.32
N HIS A 171 -6.92 14.40 -11.31
CA HIS A 171 -6.11 13.97 -10.17
C HIS A 171 -6.17 12.43 -10.03
N ALA A 172 -6.22 11.71 -11.16
CA ALA A 172 -6.38 10.26 -11.19
C ALA A 172 -5.20 9.50 -10.53
N ASP A 173 -4.06 10.16 -10.39
CA ASP A 173 -2.86 9.72 -9.68
C ASP A 173 -3.03 9.67 -8.15
N VAL A 174 -3.92 10.50 -7.57
CA VAL A 174 -4.31 10.47 -6.15
C VAL A 174 -4.98 9.14 -5.78
N PHE A 175 -5.54 8.42 -6.75
CA PHE A 175 -6.34 7.21 -6.54
C PHE A 175 -5.60 5.90 -6.91
N LEU A 176 -4.28 5.93 -7.08
CA LEU A 176 -3.49 4.75 -7.50
C LEU A 176 -3.55 3.60 -6.50
N ALA A 177 -3.73 3.86 -5.21
CA ALA A 177 -3.96 2.85 -4.18
C ALA A 177 -5.20 1.97 -4.48
N ALA A 178 -6.29 2.58 -4.97
CA ALA A 178 -7.52 1.88 -5.37
C ALA A 178 -7.42 1.17 -6.73
N SER A 179 -6.25 1.11 -7.37
CA SER A 179 -6.09 0.56 -8.73
C SER A 179 -6.53 -0.91 -8.87
N VAL A 180 -6.40 -1.73 -7.83
CA VAL A 180 -6.88 -3.13 -7.84
C VAL A 180 -8.40 -3.19 -7.85
N TYR A 181 -9.07 -2.40 -7.01
CA TYR A 181 -10.53 -2.26 -7.00
C TYR A 181 -11.04 -1.74 -8.36
N VAL A 182 -10.43 -0.68 -8.91
CA VAL A 182 -10.77 -0.13 -10.23
C VAL A 182 -10.63 -1.17 -11.35
N GLN A 183 -9.62 -2.05 -11.28
CA GLN A 183 -9.49 -3.19 -12.21
C GLN A 183 -10.60 -4.23 -12.03
N ALA A 184 -11.01 -4.55 -10.80
CA ALA A 184 -12.10 -5.48 -10.54
C ALA A 184 -13.44 -4.93 -11.07
N VAL A 185 -13.73 -3.64 -10.84
CA VAL A 185 -14.87 -2.93 -11.46
C VAL A 185 -14.79 -3.01 -12.98
N GLY A 186 -13.64 -2.68 -13.57
CA GLY A 186 -13.45 -2.69 -15.03
C GLY A 186 -13.64 -4.09 -15.66
N LEU A 187 -13.27 -5.15 -14.94
CA LEU A 187 -13.54 -6.54 -15.31
C LEU A 187 -15.03 -6.92 -15.15
N ALA A 188 -15.73 -6.38 -14.15
CA ALA A 188 -17.18 -6.61 -13.96
C ALA A 188 -18.03 -5.94 -15.04
N LEU A 189 -17.62 -4.77 -15.55
CA LEU A 189 -18.33 -4.01 -16.58
C LEU A 189 -18.47 -4.79 -17.89
N ARG A 190 -19.65 -4.66 -18.52
CA ARG A 190 -19.95 -5.27 -19.83
C ARG A 190 -19.26 -4.52 -20.98
N PRO A 191 -18.66 -5.23 -21.96
CA PRO A 191 -17.90 -4.60 -23.05
C PRO A 191 -18.79 -3.91 -24.11
N ASP A 192 -20.09 -4.19 -24.13
CA ASP A 192 -21.06 -3.64 -25.08
C ASP A 192 -21.92 -2.49 -24.50
N LEU A 193 -21.57 -1.98 -23.31
CA LEU A 193 -22.37 -1.02 -22.53
C LEU A 193 -22.85 0.18 -23.35
N GLU A 194 -21.96 0.82 -24.12
CA GLU A 194 -22.27 1.97 -24.99
C GLU A 194 -23.41 1.69 -25.99
N SER A 195 -23.47 0.46 -26.52
CA SER A 195 -24.48 0.06 -27.51
C SER A 195 -25.83 -0.30 -26.91
N GLN A 196 -25.88 -0.53 -25.60
CA GLN A 196 -27.04 -0.99 -24.85
C GLN A 196 -27.68 0.16 -24.07
N ASP A 197 -26.85 0.96 -23.42
CA ASP A 197 -27.26 2.05 -22.54
C ASP A 197 -26.16 3.11 -22.47
N TYR A 198 -26.23 4.09 -23.39
CA TYR A 198 -25.26 5.18 -23.52
C TYR A 198 -25.10 6.00 -22.23
N ASP A 199 -26.21 6.28 -21.54
CA ASP A 199 -26.20 7.06 -20.30
C ASP A 199 -25.48 6.31 -19.17
N LEU A 200 -25.65 4.98 -19.06
CA LEU A 200 -24.85 4.18 -18.12
C LEU A 200 -23.38 4.08 -18.57
N ALA A 201 -23.12 3.99 -19.87
CA ALA A 201 -21.76 3.96 -20.40
C ALA A 201 -20.97 5.23 -20.06
N ALA A 202 -21.64 6.39 -20.10
CA ALA A 202 -21.04 7.67 -19.70
C ALA A 202 -20.54 7.65 -18.25
N THR A 203 -21.32 7.11 -17.30
CA THR A 203 -20.91 6.98 -15.88
C THR A 203 -19.66 6.12 -15.67
N ALA A 204 -19.34 5.23 -16.62
CA ALA A 204 -18.18 4.33 -16.52
C ALA A 204 -16.89 4.95 -17.06
N LEU A 205 -16.94 6.10 -17.74
CA LEU A 205 -15.76 6.70 -18.40
C LEU A 205 -14.65 7.07 -17.42
N LYS A 206 -14.97 7.47 -16.18
CA LYS A 206 -13.98 7.75 -15.13
C LYS A 206 -13.06 6.56 -14.83
N PHE A 207 -13.57 5.33 -14.89
CA PHE A 207 -12.73 4.14 -14.67
C PHE A 207 -11.70 3.94 -15.77
N ALA A 208 -11.97 4.35 -17.02
CA ALA A 208 -10.97 4.32 -18.07
C ALA A 208 -9.84 5.32 -17.81
N ALA A 209 -10.14 6.52 -17.28
CA ALA A 209 -9.13 7.51 -16.90
C ALA A 209 -8.26 7.05 -15.71
N LEU A 210 -8.87 6.44 -14.68
CA LEU A 210 -8.16 5.83 -13.56
C LEU A 210 -7.25 4.67 -14.01
N LEU A 211 -7.74 3.81 -14.92
CA LEU A 211 -6.94 2.72 -15.51
C LEU A 211 -5.78 3.23 -16.38
N ASP A 212 -5.96 4.32 -17.13
CA ASP A 212 -4.90 4.95 -17.92
C ASP A 212 -3.82 5.57 -17.02
N ALA A 213 -4.21 6.17 -15.87
CA ALA A 213 -3.27 6.67 -14.86
C ALA A 213 -2.48 5.52 -14.21
N ALA A 214 -3.14 4.39 -13.89
CA ALA A 214 -2.47 3.20 -13.37
C ALA A 214 -1.47 2.60 -14.38
N GLU A 215 -1.83 2.52 -15.68
CA GLU A 215 -0.90 2.02 -16.71
C GLU A 215 0.31 2.96 -16.88
N ALA A 216 0.11 4.28 -16.80
CA ALA A 216 1.21 5.24 -16.83
C ALA A 216 2.15 5.10 -15.61
N ALA A 217 1.59 4.97 -14.41
CA ALA A 217 2.36 4.78 -13.18
C ALA A 217 3.18 3.48 -13.19
N GLU A 218 2.59 2.35 -13.62
CA GLU A 218 3.34 1.09 -13.79
C GLU A 218 4.44 1.21 -14.87
N ALA A 219 4.18 1.90 -15.98
CA ALA A 219 5.16 2.10 -17.04
C ALA A 219 6.37 2.93 -16.56
N ASP A 220 6.14 3.95 -15.74
CA ASP A 220 7.21 4.77 -15.15
C ASP A 220 7.97 4.00 -14.05
N LEU A 221 7.29 3.27 -13.17
CA LEU A 221 7.92 2.43 -12.14
C LEU A 221 8.78 1.29 -12.74
N THR A 222 8.33 0.69 -13.83
CA THR A 222 9.12 -0.31 -14.59
C THR A 222 10.22 0.31 -15.46
N LEU A 223 10.35 1.64 -15.46
CA LEU A 223 11.26 2.42 -16.29
C LEU A 223 11.11 2.12 -17.80
N ALA A 224 9.91 1.73 -18.24
CA ALA A 224 9.64 1.29 -19.62
C ALA A 224 9.98 2.38 -20.67
N HIS A 225 9.90 3.65 -20.29
CA HIS A 225 10.24 4.80 -21.13
C HIS A 225 11.72 5.24 -21.04
N VAL A 226 12.47 4.76 -20.05
CA VAL A 226 13.91 5.02 -19.95
C VAL A 226 14.62 4.13 -20.95
N GLN A 227 15.10 4.70 -22.06
CA GLN A 227 15.98 3.95 -22.95
C GLN A 227 17.15 3.38 -22.14
N PRO A 228 17.39 2.05 -22.17
CA PRO A 228 18.49 1.46 -21.44
C PRO A 228 19.77 2.16 -21.90
N LEU A 229 20.52 2.71 -20.92
CA LEU A 229 21.76 3.41 -21.18
C LEU A 229 22.59 2.56 -22.16
N PRO A 230 23.08 3.13 -23.28
CA PRO A 230 23.77 2.34 -24.30
C PRO A 230 24.83 1.47 -23.66
N THR A 231 25.02 0.22 -24.11
CA THR A 231 25.95 -0.71 -23.43
C THR A 231 27.35 -0.12 -23.28
N ALA A 232 27.80 0.72 -24.21
CA ALA A 232 29.05 1.48 -24.09
C ALA A 232 29.06 2.55 -22.98
N VAL A 233 27.92 3.14 -22.62
CA VAL A 233 27.75 4.08 -21.50
C VAL A 233 27.62 3.33 -20.17
N VAL A 234 26.86 2.22 -20.11
CA VAL A 234 26.83 1.37 -18.90
C VAL A 234 28.21 0.77 -18.65
N GLN A 235 28.85 0.24 -19.69
CA GLN A 235 30.22 -0.25 -19.61
C GLN A 235 31.19 0.91 -19.28
N GLY A 236 31.02 2.11 -19.83
CA GLY A 236 31.85 3.27 -19.49
C GLY A 236 31.65 3.77 -18.06
N LEU A 237 30.44 3.71 -17.51
CA LEU A 237 30.14 4.02 -16.11
C LEU A 237 30.59 2.91 -15.16
N TYR A 238 30.49 1.65 -15.58
CA TYR A 238 31.00 0.50 -14.84
C TYR A 238 32.53 0.45 -14.87
N ASP A 239 33.16 0.74 -16.01
CA ASP A 239 34.60 0.83 -16.20
C ASP A 239 35.13 2.06 -15.48
N LYS A 240 34.42 3.19 -15.48
CA LYS A 240 34.76 4.34 -14.62
C LYS A 240 34.53 4.02 -13.15
N TYR A 241 33.47 3.32 -12.76
CA TYR A 241 33.29 2.86 -11.38
C TYR A 241 34.34 1.83 -10.99
N VAL A 242 34.79 0.98 -11.89
CA VAL A 242 35.87 0.02 -11.68
C VAL A 242 37.20 0.73 -11.65
N GLU A 243 37.49 1.68 -12.54
CA GLU A 243 38.68 2.54 -12.55
C GLU A 243 38.70 3.43 -11.31
N GLU A 244 37.58 3.97 -10.86
CA GLU A 244 37.47 4.83 -9.69
C GLU A 244 37.46 3.98 -8.41
N ARG A 245 36.91 2.76 -8.42
CA ARG A 245 37.13 1.75 -7.36
C ARG A 245 38.53 1.15 -7.42
N GLU A 246 39.21 1.15 -8.56
CA GLU A 246 40.59 0.68 -8.75
C GLU A 246 41.60 1.79 -8.53
N ARG A 247 41.21 3.05 -8.62
CA ARG A 247 41.94 4.25 -8.23
C ARG A 247 41.72 4.54 -6.75
N LEU A 248 40.52 4.34 -6.22
CA LEU A 248 40.29 4.27 -4.78
C LEU A 248 40.99 3.04 -4.21
N ARG A 249 40.97 1.87 -4.87
CA ARG A 249 41.83 0.75 -4.48
C ARG A 249 43.29 0.98 -4.76
N ALA A 250 43.73 1.81 -5.71
CA ALA A 250 45.15 2.09 -5.95
C ALA A 250 45.64 3.24 -5.08
N VAL A 251 44.76 4.08 -4.55
CA VAL A 251 45.00 4.96 -3.41
C VAL A 251 45.02 4.12 -2.14
N PHE A 252 44.11 3.15 -1.98
CA PHE A 252 44.11 2.19 -0.88
C PHE A 252 45.30 1.22 -0.98
N LEU A 253 45.77 0.86 -2.18
CA LEU A 253 46.90 -0.04 -2.50
C LEU A 253 48.24 0.69 -2.60
N ALA A 254 48.28 1.98 -2.93
CA ALA A 254 49.45 2.83 -2.71
C ALA A 254 49.56 3.17 -1.21
N ALA A 255 48.44 3.43 -0.52
CA ALA A 255 48.42 3.46 0.95
C ALA A 255 48.75 2.09 1.56
N LEU A 256 48.42 0.98 0.88
CA LEU A 256 48.82 -0.39 1.27
C LEU A 256 50.19 -0.84 0.73
N ALA A 257 50.90 0.01 -0.02
CA ALA A 257 52.26 -0.22 -0.50
C ALA A 257 53.27 0.70 0.21
N LEU A 258 52.81 1.89 0.65
CA LEU A 258 53.39 2.65 1.75
C LEU A 258 53.31 1.92 3.11
N LYS A 259 52.54 0.83 3.16
CA LYS A 259 52.08 0.17 4.40
C LYS A 259 51.46 -1.17 3.97
N TRP A 260 52.12 -2.31 3.79
CA TRP A 260 52.82 -3.06 4.83
C TRP A 260 52.52 -2.54 6.26
N LEU A 261 51.32 -2.48 6.87
CA LEU A 261 49.91 -2.89 6.62
C LEU A 261 49.58 -4.07 5.66
N PRO A 262 48.71 -5.01 6.08
CA PRO A 262 48.00 -5.97 5.22
C PRO A 262 46.62 -5.39 4.80
N PRO A 263 45.93 -5.86 3.72
CA PRO A 263 45.41 -7.23 3.70
C PRO A 263 45.06 -7.92 2.36
N LEU A 264 44.91 -9.26 2.47
CA LEU A 264 43.84 -10.15 1.96
C LEU A 264 43.16 -9.91 0.59
N ARG A 265 42.81 -11.04 -0.06
CA ARG A 265 41.50 -11.47 -0.64
C ARG A 265 41.74 -12.33 -1.92
N ARG A 266 40.88 -13.24 -2.39
CA ARG A 266 39.51 -13.75 -2.09
C ARG A 266 39.36 -15.11 -2.85
N ARG A 267 38.31 -15.92 -2.68
CA ARG A 267 37.08 -16.00 -3.54
C ARG A 267 36.39 -17.38 -3.30
N VAL A 268 35.11 -17.70 -3.61
CA VAL A 268 33.82 -16.99 -3.88
C VAL A 268 32.66 -18.05 -3.99
N ALA A 269 31.39 -17.59 -3.83
CA ALA A 269 30.08 -18.16 -4.24
C ALA A 269 29.45 -19.28 -3.36
N GLY A 270 28.13 -19.47 -3.25
CA GLY A 270 26.93 -18.69 -3.68
C GLY A 270 25.90 -18.59 -2.53
N ARG A 271 24.58 -18.35 -2.70
CA ARG A 271 23.74 -18.05 -3.90
C ARG A 271 22.77 -16.87 -3.60
N GLY A 272 21.44 -17.09 -3.49
CA GLY A 272 20.42 -16.13 -3.04
C GLY A 272 19.00 -16.75 -3.01
N GLU A 273 18.11 -16.15 -2.21
CA GLU A 273 16.65 -16.37 -2.11
C GLU A 273 16.02 -15.17 -1.35
N GLU A 274 14.69 -15.17 -1.20
CA GLU A 274 13.81 -14.00 -0.91
C GLU A 274 14.17 -13.13 0.31
N ALA A 275 13.89 -11.83 0.20
CA ALA A 275 14.05 -10.85 1.27
C ALA A 275 12.71 -10.53 1.94
N VAL A 276 12.31 -11.36 2.90
CA VAL A 276 11.27 -11.01 3.89
C VAL A 276 11.76 -9.78 4.68
N GLN A 277 11.01 -8.68 4.70
CA GLN A 277 11.32 -7.58 5.60
C GLN A 277 11.21 -8.09 7.04
N THR A 278 12.37 -8.19 7.68
CA THR A 278 12.50 -8.79 9.01
C THR A 278 12.56 -7.66 10.02
N GLU A 279 11.48 -7.42 10.77
CA GLU A 279 11.51 -6.43 11.86
C GLU A 279 12.63 -6.79 12.83
N ALA A 280 13.40 -5.80 13.28
CA ALA A 280 14.60 -6.04 14.09
C ALA A 280 14.44 -5.39 15.46
N ARG A 281 14.50 -6.22 16.52
CA ARG A 281 14.50 -5.74 17.90
C ARG A 281 15.85 -5.11 18.23
N VAL A 282 15.82 -3.94 18.85
CA VAL A 282 17.02 -3.16 19.19
C VAL A 282 17.05 -2.88 20.68
N TRP A 283 18.15 -3.26 21.34
CA TRP A 283 18.44 -2.88 22.72
C TRP A 283 19.60 -1.89 22.75
N GLU A 284 19.50 -0.87 23.58
CA GLU A 284 20.53 0.16 23.75
C GLU A 284 20.94 0.30 25.21
N TRP A 285 22.22 0.57 25.46
CA TRP A 285 22.75 0.88 26.79
C TRP A 285 23.63 2.13 26.74
N SER A 286 23.61 2.94 27.78
CA SER A 286 24.48 4.11 27.95
C SER A 286 25.55 3.87 29.01
N SER A 287 26.77 4.35 28.76
CA SER A 287 27.81 4.40 29.80
C SER A 287 27.44 5.38 30.92
N PRO A 288 27.86 5.17 32.19
CA PRO A 288 27.51 6.07 33.31
C PRO A 288 28.02 7.51 33.19
N ASP A 289 28.99 7.77 32.31
CA ASP A 289 29.51 9.10 31.98
C ASP A 289 28.81 9.73 30.75
N GLY A 290 27.85 9.04 30.14
CA GLY A 290 27.11 9.47 28.94
C GLY A 290 27.94 9.59 27.67
N GLN A 291 29.22 9.17 27.68
CA GLN A 291 30.12 9.34 26.53
C GLN A 291 29.93 8.27 25.45
N TRP A 292 29.37 7.12 25.81
CA TRP A 292 29.29 5.93 24.97
C TRP A 292 27.90 5.31 24.99
N LEU A 293 27.51 4.74 23.85
CA LEU A 293 26.28 3.98 23.67
C LEU A 293 26.60 2.60 23.10
N ALA A 294 25.98 1.55 23.63
CA ALA A 294 26.03 0.21 23.06
C ALA A 294 24.67 -0.11 22.41
N ARG A 295 24.68 -0.81 21.28
CA ARG A 295 23.47 -1.26 20.56
C ARG A 295 23.60 -2.72 20.18
N LEU A 296 22.59 -3.51 20.52
CA LEU A 296 22.40 -4.88 20.04
C LEU A 296 21.20 -4.89 19.09
N VAL A 297 21.35 -5.53 17.93
CA VAL A 297 20.26 -5.73 16.97
C VAL A 297 20.05 -7.23 16.81
N VAL A 298 18.83 -7.71 17.00
CA VAL A 298 18.43 -9.10 16.78
C VAL A 298 17.25 -9.10 15.80
N PRO A 299 17.32 -9.84 14.67
CA PRO A 299 16.19 -9.96 13.76
C PRO A 299 15.02 -10.71 14.41
N ASP A 300 13.79 -10.49 13.97
CA ASP A 300 12.60 -11.23 14.37
C ASP A 300 12.00 -11.98 13.14
N PRO A 301 12.04 -13.32 13.08
CA PRO A 301 12.36 -14.26 14.17
C PRO A 301 13.85 -14.29 14.53
N PRO A 302 14.18 -14.44 15.84
CA PRO A 302 15.56 -14.50 16.29
C PRO A 302 16.26 -15.76 15.74
N PRO A 303 17.57 -15.68 15.42
CA PRO A 303 18.25 -16.76 14.72
C PRO A 303 18.22 -18.08 15.51
N ARG A 304 18.10 -19.22 14.83
CA ARG A 304 17.82 -20.51 15.48
C ARG A 304 19.07 -21.33 15.80
N GLY A 305 20.23 -21.00 15.25
CA GLY A 305 21.48 -21.71 15.52
C GLY A 305 22.16 -21.26 16.82
N ASP A 306 22.60 -22.21 17.63
CA ASP A 306 23.35 -21.94 18.88
C ASP A 306 24.77 -21.39 18.62
N GLU A 307 25.35 -21.70 17.45
CA GLU A 307 26.66 -21.21 17.00
C GLU A 307 26.63 -19.80 16.39
N GLU A 308 25.44 -19.19 16.26
CA GLU A 308 25.30 -17.87 15.64
C GLU A 308 25.83 -16.75 16.56
N MET A 309 26.50 -15.76 15.96
CA MET A 309 27.14 -14.67 16.71
C MET A 309 26.35 -13.37 16.53
N LEU A 310 25.76 -12.87 17.62
CA LEU A 310 25.25 -11.50 17.66
C LEU A 310 26.42 -10.52 17.82
N SER A 311 26.24 -9.30 17.30
CA SER A 311 27.24 -8.23 17.41
C SER A 311 26.70 -7.09 18.27
N LEU A 312 27.20 -6.96 19.50
CA LEU A 312 27.01 -5.77 20.31
C LEU A 312 27.95 -4.67 19.79
N ALA A 313 27.40 -3.62 19.20
CA ALA A 313 28.15 -2.49 18.67
C ALA A 313 28.22 -1.35 19.68
N PHE A 314 29.34 -0.62 19.71
CA PHE A 314 29.60 0.49 20.61
C PHE A 314 29.91 1.75 19.82
N PHE A 315 29.36 2.87 20.28
CA PHE A 315 29.42 4.18 19.65
C PHE A 315 29.78 5.26 20.66
N ASP A 316 30.35 6.37 20.20
CA ASP A 316 30.45 7.60 20.97
C ASP A 316 29.14 8.41 20.94
N ALA A 317 29.08 9.50 21.71
CA ALA A 317 27.97 10.45 21.72
C ALA A 317 27.69 11.15 20.36
N ALA A 318 28.51 10.92 19.34
CA ALA A 318 28.29 11.37 17.96
C ALA A 318 27.92 10.21 17.00
N HIS A 319 27.52 9.06 17.55
CA HIS A 319 27.18 7.81 16.85
C HIS A 319 28.29 7.23 15.95
N ARG A 320 29.57 7.52 16.25
CA ARG A 320 30.73 6.95 15.56
C ARG A 320 31.25 5.74 16.34
N GLU A 321 31.79 4.73 15.65
CA GLU A 321 32.31 3.51 16.29
C GLU A 321 33.31 3.81 17.43
N ALA A 322 33.06 3.26 18.62
CA ALA A 322 33.78 3.56 19.86
C ALA A 322 35.19 2.94 19.90
N ALA A 323 36.11 3.54 19.17
CA ALA A 323 37.50 3.06 19.04
C ALA A 323 38.25 2.98 20.39
N ASP A 324 37.93 3.86 21.35
CA ASP A 324 38.59 3.92 22.67
C ASP A 324 38.15 2.80 23.65
N LEU A 325 37.15 2.02 23.26
CA LEU A 325 36.71 0.82 23.98
C LEU A 325 37.35 -0.47 23.44
N VAL A 326 38.06 -0.42 22.31
CA VAL A 326 38.69 -1.61 21.69
C VAL A 326 39.67 -2.28 22.65
N GLY A 327 39.58 -3.60 22.75
CA GLY A 327 40.38 -4.43 23.66
C GLY A 327 39.88 -4.49 25.09
N ARG A 328 38.84 -3.70 25.47
CA ARG A 328 38.20 -3.84 26.78
C ARG A 328 37.37 -5.12 26.82
N PRO A 329 37.40 -5.89 27.93
CA PRO A 329 36.46 -6.98 28.12
C PRO A 329 35.04 -6.42 28.26
N VAL A 330 34.06 -7.24 27.91
CA VAL A 330 32.64 -6.95 28.06
C VAL A 330 31.94 -8.19 28.58
N VAL A 331 30.87 -8.02 29.34
CA VAL A 331 29.97 -9.10 29.76
C VAL A 331 28.54 -8.66 29.47
N LEU A 332 27.77 -9.45 28.72
CA LEU A 332 26.34 -9.23 28.47
C LEU A 332 25.58 -10.48 28.93
N ALA A 333 24.60 -10.33 29.84
CA ALA A 333 23.85 -11.46 30.42
C ALA A 333 24.76 -12.63 30.83
N GLY A 334 25.81 -12.35 31.60
CA GLY A 334 26.80 -13.35 32.03
C GLY A 334 27.78 -13.84 30.94
N VAL A 335 27.54 -13.61 29.65
CA VAL A 335 28.42 -14.05 28.56
C VAL A 335 29.57 -13.07 28.37
N GLU A 336 30.79 -13.57 28.55
CA GLU A 336 32.02 -12.78 28.36
C GLU A 336 32.38 -12.64 26.87
N GLY A 337 32.81 -11.44 26.51
CA GLY A 337 33.36 -11.09 25.21
C GLY A 337 34.47 -10.06 25.33
N THR A 338 34.94 -9.55 24.21
CA THR A 338 35.90 -8.44 24.17
C THR A 338 35.49 -7.52 23.03
N VAL A 339 35.55 -6.21 23.28
CA VAL A 339 35.27 -5.20 22.25
C VAL A 339 36.36 -5.30 21.19
N GLY A 340 36.04 -5.93 20.07
CA GLY A 340 36.90 -6.05 18.92
C GLY A 340 37.11 -4.71 18.20
N GLN A 341 38.03 -4.72 17.23
CA GLN A 341 38.25 -3.57 16.35
C GLN A 341 36.92 -3.13 15.72
N ARG A 342 36.72 -1.81 15.59
CA ARG A 342 35.44 -1.14 15.24
C ARG A 342 34.42 -1.02 16.37
N GLY A 343 34.84 -1.19 17.62
CA GLY A 343 33.94 -1.05 18.76
C GLY A 343 32.81 -2.09 18.71
N ARG A 344 33.11 -3.37 18.41
CA ARG A 344 32.09 -4.41 18.33
C ARG A 344 32.51 -5.65 19.10
N ALA A 345 31.66 -6.14 19.98
CA ALA A 345 31.85 -7.40 20.68
C ALA A 345 30.95 -8.49 20.06
N PRO A 346 31.52 -9.54 19.45
CA PRO A 346 30.75 -10.69 19.02
C PRO A 346 30.44 -11.58 20.23
N LEU A 347 29.18 -12.00 20.37
CA LEU A 347 28.67 -12.83 21.47
C LEU A 347 27.84 -13.98 20.89
N ALA A 348 28.04 -15.20 21.39
CA ALA A 348 27.33 -16.38 20.91
C ALA A 348 25.87 -16.38 21.40
N LEU A 349 24.92 -16.51 20.47
CA LEU A 349 23.48 -16.49 20.74
C LEU A 349 23.05 -17.67 21.63
N GLY A 350 23.57 -18.88 21.37
CA GLY A 350 23.32 -20.05 22.22
C GLY A 350 23.81 -19.85 23.65
N ALA A 351 24.95 -19.17 23.83
CA ALA A 351 25.48 -18.85 25.16
C ALA A 351 24.58 -17.83 25.90
N LEU A 352 24.13 -16.77 25.21
CA LEU A 352 23.22 -15.77 25.78
C LEU A 352 21.91 -16.43 26.23
N ARG A 353 21.30 -17.25 25.37
CA ARG A 353 20.09 -18.03 25.69
C ARG A 353 20.28 -18.98 26.87
N ALA A 354 21.42 -19.65 26.97
CA ALA A 354 21.69 -20.65 28.00
C ALA A 354 21.81 -20.05 29.41
N THR A 355 22.08 -18.74 29.55
CA THR A 355 22.14 -18.09 30.87
C THR A 355 20.75 -17.86 31.48
N GLY A 356 19.75 -17.51 30.66
CA GLY A 356 18.45 -17.06 31.12
C GLY A 356 18.47 -15.76 31.94
N GLU A 357 19.60 -15.02 31.95
CA GLU A 357 19.74 -13.78 32.71
C GLU A 357 19.19 -12.57 31.96
N ALA A 358 18.76 -11.55 32.71
CA ALA A 358 18.38 -10.26 32.13
C ALA A 358 19.57 -9.59 31.40
N PRO A 359 19.34 -8.85 30.30
CA PRO A 359 20.41 -8.35 29.42
C PRO A 359 21.15 -7.13 30.00
N ARG A 360 21.88 -7.35 31.09
CA ARG A 360 22.77 -6.37 31.73
C ARG A 360 24.13 -6.36 31.05
N LEU A 361 24.65 -5.16 30.82
CA LEU A 361 25.92 -4.93 30.13
C LEU A 361 26.98 -4.39 31.10
N TYR A 362 28.15 -5.02 31.14
CA TYR A 362 29.32 -4.57 31.90
C TYR A 362 30.51 -4.39 30.96
N VAL A 363 31.24 -3.26 31.06
CA VAL A 363 32.36 -2.94 30.15
C VAL A 363 33.62 -2.55 30.93
N GLY A 364 34.78 -2.99 30.45
CA GLY A 364 36.09 -2.71 31.05
C GLY A 364 36.52 -3.73 32.10
N THR A 365 37.80 -3.67 32.49
CA THR A 365 38.40 -4.57 33.50
C THR A 365 37.68 -4.51 34.84
N ASP A 366 37.15 -3.34 35.17
CA ASP A 366 36.50 -3.04 36.45
C ASP A 366 35.00 -3.42 36.41
N ARG A 367 34.52 -3.98 35.29
CA ARG A 367 33.13 -4.40 35.03
C ARG A 367 32.12 -3.30 35.40
N VAL A 368 32.28 -2.11 34.84
CA VAL A 368 31.34 -1.01 35.04
C VAL A 368 30.03 -1.34 34.35
N GLU A 369 28.93 -1.39 35.11
CA GLU A 369 27.56 -1.61 34.58
C GLU A 369 27.13 -0.41 33.74
N TRP A 370 26.51 -0.68 32.59
CA TRP A 370 25.91 0.30 31.69
C TRP A 370 24.39 0.23 31.79
N GLU A 371 23.74 1.38 31.81
CA GLU A 371 22.30 1.49 32.02
C GLU A 371 21.55 1.17 30.73
N LEU A 372 20.59 0.23 30.78
CA LEU A 372 19.74 -0.13 29.65
C LEU A 372 18.75 1.00 29.38
N GLN A 373 18.84 1.59 28.19
CA GLN A 373 17.92 2.61 27.69
C GLN A 373 16.86 1.90 26.83
N MET A 374 15.70 1.59 27.41
CA MET A 374 14.66 0.84 26.68
C MET A 374 13.97 1.69 25.61
N LYS A 375 13.94 1.16 24.38
CA LYS A 375 12.92 1.48 23.36
C LYS A 375 12.66 0.25 22.48
N GLY A 376 11.84 -0.66 23.02
CA GLY A 376 11.13 -1.70 22.27
C GLY A 376 9.68 -1.75 22.76
N PRO A 377 8.72 -2.16 21.91
CA PRO A 377 7.33 -2.31 22.33
C PRO A 377 7.20 -3.56 23.21
N ASP A 378 6.82 -3.34 24.47
CA ASP A 378 6.50 -4.30 25.53
C ASP A 378 7.53 -5.40 25.88
N GLU A 379 8.18 -5.17 27.04
CA GLU A 379 9.08 -6.05 27.85
C GLU A 379 10.46 -6.46 27.29
#